data_AF-A0A835DMI8-F1
#
_entry.id   AF-A0A835DMI8-F1
#
_cell.length_a   1.000
_cell.length_b   1.000
_cell.length_c   1.000
_cell.angle_alpha   90.00
_cell.angle_beta   90.00
_cell.angle_gamma   90.00
#
_symmetry.space_group_name_H-M   'P 1'
#
loop_
_entity.id
_entity.type
_entity.pdbx_description
1 polymer ?
#
loop_
_entity_poly.entity_id
_entity_poly.type
_entity_poly.pdbx_seq_one_letter_code
_entity_poly.pdbx_strand_id
1 'polypeptide(L)'
;MLNILGRFTILQFWFYDFKLKLYRIVHLLVLFVIFQELQGARNNPIKPIHSIAMASSPYLSTWSLHKGMPIPRATKCHKELTDYYSNLFFKQPVHSKSISLSTDLTYSSFSPTEKALVWEQTRKFLPRNGSRCYAFDMEKPSSFSVGEKFQLNDVIEAQQFDRDILNAIFEVAREMEKIEKNSPGSQILRGYLMATLFYEPSTRTRLSFESAMKRLGGEVLTTENAREFSSAAKGETLEDSIRTVEGYSDVIVMRHFESGASRRAAATANIPIINAGDGPGQHPTQALLDVYTIGREIGKLDGIKVGLVGDLANGRTVRSLAYLLAKFQDVKIYFVSPDAVKMKDDIKDYLTSKGIEWEESADLMEVASKCDVVYQTRIQRERFGERTDLYEEARGKYIVDRGVLSVMQKHAVIMHPLPRLDEITVDVDADPRAAYFRQAKNGLYIRMALLKLLLVGW
;
A
#
# COMPACT_ATOMS: atom_id res chain seq x y z
N MET A 1 27.34 51.45 11.30
CA MET A 1 27.04 50.06 10.91
C MET A 1 27.48 49.00 11.94
N LEU A 2 28.45 49.26 12.84
CA LEU A 2 28.85 48.30 13.89
C LEU A 2 27.91 48.20 15.12
N ASN A 3 27.04 49.18 15.38
CA ASN A 3 26.18 49.17 16.59
C ASN A 3 24.84 48.40 16.46
N ILE A 4 24.47 47.94 15.27
CA ILE A 4 23.22 47.20 15.04
C ILE A 4 23.45 45.69 15.11
N LEU A 5 24.61 45.19 14.66
CA LEU A 5 24.95 43.76 14.77
C LEU A 5 25.13 43.30 16.22
N GLY A 6 25.71 44.12 17.10
CA GLY A 6 25.89 43.75 18.51
C GLY A 6 24.60 43.63 19.32
N ARG A 7 23.53 44.35 18.92
CA ARG A 7 22.22 44.26 19.59
C ARG A 7 21.43 43.01 19.17
N PHE A 8 21.63 42.50 17.96
CA PHE A 8 20.98 41.26 17.48
C PHE A 8 21.55 40.00 18.15
N THR A 9 22.86 39.94 18.39
CA THR A 9 23.50 38.81 19.07
C THR A 9 23.10 38.71 20.54
N ILE A 10 22.95 39.84 21.24
CA ILE A 10 22.49 39.87 22.64
C ILE A 10 21.02 39.42 22.76
N LEU A 11 20.17 39.80 21.80
CA LEU A 11 18.77 39.39 21.77
C LEU A 11 18.61 37.88 21.51
N GLN A 12 19.41 37.31 20.60
CA GLN A 12 19.45 35.87 20.36
C GLN A 12 19.92 35.09 21.59
N PHE A 13 20.93 35.59 22.31
CA PHE A 13 21.43 34.95 23.51
C PHE A 13 20.38 34.94 24.64
N TRP A 14 19.67 36.06 24.82
CA TRP A 14 18.54 36.14 25.76
C TRP A 14 17.38 35.21 25.37
N PHE A 15 17.06 35.09 24.09
CA PHE A 15 16.01 34.19 23.61
C PHE A 15 16.38 32.71 23.84
N TYR A 16 17.66 32.37 23.69
CA TYR A 16 18.17 31.02 23.93
C TYR A 16 18.17 30.67 25.43
N ASP A 17 18.62 31.59 26.29
CA ASP A 17 18.61 31.41 27.75
C ASP A 17 17.17 31.35 28.31
N PHE A 18 16.25 32.13 27.74
CA PHE A 18 14.82 32.04 28.06
C PHE A 18 14.22 30.68 27.66
N LYS A 19 14.54 30.16 26.47
CA LYS A 19 14.10 28.81 26.05
C LYS A 19 14.66 27.72 26.97
N LEU A 20 15.91 27.81 27.40
CA LEU A 20 16.51 26.84 28.32
C LEU A 20 15.83 26.86 29.70
N LYS A 21 15.53 28.06 30.22
CA LYS A 21 14.79 28.21 31.48
C LYS A 21 13.37 27.65 31.38
N LEU A 22 12.67 27.90 30.27
CA LEU A 22 11.33 27.36 30.02
C LEU A 22 11.36 25.82 29.93
N TYR A 23 12.36 25.25 29.26
CA TYR A 23 12.53 23.80 29.15
C TYR A 23 12.77 23.15 30.52
N ARG A 24 13.60 23.77 31.38
CA ARG A 24 13.81 23.32 32.76
C ARG A 24 12.53 23.37 33.60
N ILE A 25 11.71 24.41 33.45
CA ILE A 25 10.43 24.54 34.17
C ILE A 25 9.45 23.44 33.73
N VAL A 26 9.32 23.19 32.43
CA VAL A 26 8.47 22.11 31.90
C VAL A 26 8.95 20.75 32.38
N HIS A 27 10.26 20.50 32.39
CA HIS A 27 10.83 19.24 32.87
C HIS A 27 10.63 19.03 34.38
N LEU A 28 10.70 20.10 35.19
CA LEU A 28 10.37 20.07 36.62
C LEU A 28 8.88 19.81 36.87
N LEU A 29 7.98 20.38 36.06
CA LEU A 29 6.54 20.11 36.12
C LEU A 29 6.21 18.66 35.78
N VAL A 30 6.85 18.09 34.75
CA VAL A 30 6.68 16.67 34.40
C VAL A 30 7.16 15.76 35.53
N LEU A 31 8.32 16.04 36.12
CA LEU A 31 8.83 15.29 37.27
C LEU A 31 7.92 15.42 38.49
N PHE A 32 7.32 16.59 38.72
CA PHE A 32 6.37 16.82 39.81
C PHE A 32 5.07 16.02 39.64
N VAL A 33 4.52 15.95 38.41
CA VAL A 33 3.34 15.13 38.10
C VAL A 33 3.63 13.64 38.29
N ILE A 34 4.78 13.16 37.81
CA ILE A 34 5.22 11.77 38.02
C ILE A 34 5.39 11.47 39.52
N PHE A 35 5.95 12.40 40.29
CA PHE A 35 6.10 12.25 41.74
C PHE A 35 4.74 12.21 42.47
N GLN A 36 3.76 13.00 42.03
CA GLN A 36 2.41 12.97 42.59
C GLN A 36 1.68 11.65 42.28
N GLU A 37 1.83 11.08 41.08
CA GLU A 37 1.26 9.77 40.76
C GLU A 37 1.90 8.64 41.57
N LEU A 38 3.22 8.68 41.78
CA LEU A 38 3.92 7.71 42.61
C LEU A 38 3.55 7.79 44.10
N GLN A 39 3.16 8.97 44.59
CA GLN A 39 2.61 9.15 45.94
C GLN A 39 1.15 8.69 46.03
N GLY A 40 0.34 8.91 44.99
CA GLY A 40 -1.05 8.43 44.91
C GLY A 40 -1.16 6.90 44.91
N ALA A 41 -0.19 6.20 44.32
CA ALA A 41 -0.15 4.74 44.31
C ALA A 41 0.22 4.08 45.67
N ARG A 42 0.70 4.85 46.66
CA ARG A 42 1.09 4.32 47.99
C ARG A 42 -0.04 4.29 49.04
N ASN A 43 -1.21 4.86 48.76
CA ASN A 43 -2.24 5.12 49.80
C ASN A 43 -3.58 4.38 49.63
N ASN A 44 -3.64 3.22 48.95
CA ASN A 44 -4.87 2.42 48.89
C ASN A 44 -4.68 0.99 49.44
N PRO A 45 -5.34 0.62 50.55
CA PRO A 45 -5.29 -0.74 51.10
C PRO A 45 -6.38 -1.61 50.44
N ILE A 46 -5.98 -2.65 49.70
CA ILE A 46 -6.90 -3.69 49.21
C ILE A 46 -6.94 -4.83 50.25
N LYS A 47 -8.14 -5.14 50.76
CA LYS A 47 -8.45 -6.27 51.65
C LYS A 47 -8.93 -7.50 50.85
N PRO A 48 -8.89 -8.73 51.43
CA PRO A 48 -8.54 -9.95 50.72
C PRO A 48 -9.73 -10.88 50.41
N ILE A 49 -9.54 -11.80 49.45
CA ILE A 49 -10.31 -13.04 49.32
C ILE A 49 -9.33 -14.22 49.16
N HIS A 50 -9.67 -15.33 49.82
CA HIS A 50 -8.86 -16.49 50.24
C HIS A 50 -8.61 -17.61 49.21
N SER A 51 -7.69 -18.51 49.62
CA SER A 51 -7.32 -19.88 49.18
C SER A 51 -6.25 -19.93 48.08
N ILE A 52 -4.96 -20.12 48.35
CA ILE A 52 -4.19 -21.22 49.00
C ILE A 52 -4.32 -22.57 48.27
N ALA A 53 -3.30 -22.87 47.45
CA ALA A 53 -2.61 -24.16 47.44
C ALA A 53 -1.14 -23.92 47.05
N MET A 54 -0.23 -24.39 47.90
CA MET A 54 1.22 -24.19 47.86
C MET A 54 1.95 -25.21 46.99
N ALA A 55 3.08 -24.80 46.39
CA ALA A 55 4.33 -25.56 46.41
C ALA A 55 5.54 -24.64 46.13
N SER A 56 6.34 -24.42 47.19
CA SER A 56 7.74 -23.98 47.24
C SER A 56 8.68 -24.95 46.48
N SER A 57 9.90 -24.66 45.99
CA SER A 57 11.04 -23.84 46.46
C SER A 57 12.13 -23.84 45.34
N PRO A 58 13.17 -22.96 45.37
CA PRO A 58 14.14 -22.74 44.29
C PRO A 58 15.50 -23.42 44.53
N TYR A 59 16.27 -23.68 43.45
CA TYR A 59 17.72 -23.91 43.54
C TYR A 59 18.48 -23.30 42.36
N LEU A 60 19.21 -22.23 42.65
CA LEU A 60 20.43 -21.83 41.95
C LEU A 60 21.57 -22.73 42.44
N SER A 61 22.37 -23.28 41.53
CA SER A 61 23.75 -23.66 41.87
C SER A 61 24.69 -23.41 40.69
N THR A 62 25.74 -22.65 41.01
CA THR A 62 26.96 -22.38 40.25
C THR A 62 27.93 -23.55 40.39
N TRP A 63 28.54 -24.04 39.30
CA TRP A 63 29.77 -24.85 39.34
C TRP A 63 30.75 -24.44 38.24
N SER A 64 32.01 -24.40 38.63
CA SER A 64 33.19 -23.90 37.91
C SER A 64 33.94 -25.02 37.17
N LEU A 65 34.46 -24.68 35.98
CA LEU A 65 35.72 -25.11 35.35
C LEU A 65 36.33 -26.50 35.65
N HIS A 66 36.42 -27.36 34.62
CA HIS A 66 37.72 -27.90 34.16
C HIS A 66 37.69 -28.54 32.74
N LYS A 67 38.63 -28.05 31.90
CA LYS A 67 39.45 -28.68 30.84
C LYS A 67 38.81 -29.54 29.73
N GLY A 68 39.11 -29.15 28.46
CA GLY A 68 39.28 -30.08 27.33
C GLY A 68 38.76 -29.60 25.98
N MET A 69 39.61 -28.94 25.18
CA MET A 69 39.44 -28.64 23.74
C MET A 69 39.35 -29.93 22.87
N PRO A 70 39.00 -29.90 21.54
CA PRO A 70 39.07 -28.76 20.62
C PRO A 70 37.87 -28.55 19.65
N ILE A 71 37.93 -27.36 19.04
CA ILE A 71 37.22 -26.83 17.87
C ILE A 71 37.44 -27.72 16.62
N PRO A 72 36.50 -27.71 15.65
CA PRO A 72 36.93 -27.45 14.28
C PRO A 72 36.13 -26.34 13.59
N ARG A 73 36.87 -25.42 12.94
CA ARG A 73 36.41 -24.54 11.85
C ARG A 73 36.47 -25.31 10.52
N ALA A 74 35.60 -24.91 9.60
CA ALA A 74 35.62 -24.96 8.11
C ALA A 74 36.62 -25.92 7.42
N THR A 75 36.30 -26.61 6.32
CA THR A 75 36.03 -26.03 4.98
C THR A 75 35.66 -27.15 3.96
N LYS A 76 34.85 -26.84 2.93
CA LYS A 76 34.78 -27.39 1.54
C LYS A 76 35.01 -28.90 1.27
N CYS A 77 34.06 -29.57 0.60
CA CYS A 77 34.32 -30.24 -0.71
C CYS A 77 33.06 -30.75 -1.45
N HIS A 78 33.11 -30.54 -2.78
CA HIS A 78 32.49 -31.13 -3.98
C HIS A 78 31.29 -32.11 -4.04
N LYS A 79 30.51 -31.81 -5.10
CA LYS A 79 29.73 -32.62 -6.06
C LYS A 79 29.82 -34.16 -6.06
N GLU A 80 28.67 -34.72 -6.49
CA GLU A 80 28.37 -36.04 -7.08
C GLU A 80 28.13 -37.21 -6.11
N LEU A 81 26.85 -37.62 -6.03
CA LEU A 81 26.47 -39.02 -6.29
C LEU A 81 24.95 -39.17 -6.50
N THR A 82 24.65 -39.82 -7.62
CA THR A 82 23.39 -40.32 -8.14
C THR A 82 22.88 -41.53 -7.35
N ASP A 83 21.58 -41.79 -7.54
CA ASP A 83 20.87 -43.07 -7.38
C ASP A 83 20.68 -43.64 -5.97
N TYR A 84 19.42 -43.69 -5.53
CA TYR A 84 18.70 -44.93 -5.15
C TYR A 84 17.27 -44.54 -4.75
N TYR A 85 16.28 -44.93 -5.56
CA TYR A 85 15.05 -45.63 -5.14
C TYR A 85 14.12 -45.75 -6.35
N SER A 86 14.17 -46.93 -6.97
CA SER A 86 13.20 -47.40 -7.94
C SER A 86 12.23 -48.38 -7.28
N ASN A 87 11.00 -48.34 -7.78
CA ASN A 87 9.99 -49.39 -7.85
C ASN A 87 9.02 -49.58 -6.67
N LEU A 88 7.77 -49.18 -6.92
CA LEU A 88 6.65 -50.13 -6.92
C LEU A 88 5.75 -49.86 -8.13
N PHE A 89 5.75 -50.84 -9.05
CA PHE A 89 4.90 -50.95 -10.24
C PHE A 89 3.50 -51.45 -9.88
N PHE A 90 2.47 -50.98 -10.59
CA PHE A 90 1.40 -51.85 -11.11
C PHE A 90 0.93 -51.39 -12.51
N LYS A 91 0.81 -52.38 -13.41
CA LYS A 91 0.53 -52.38 -14.87
C LYS A 91 -0.90 -51.89 -15.20
N GLN A 92 -1.11 -50.99 -16.20
CA GLN A 92 -1.46 -51.19 -17.65
C GLN A 92 -2.81 -51.89 -17.96
N PRO A 93 -3.48 -51.70 -19.13
CA PRO A 93 -2.99 -51.27 -20.47
C PRO A 93 -3.81 -50.15 -21.19
N VAL A 94 -3.23 -49.25 -22.00
CA VAL A 94 -2.90 -49.28 -23.46
C VAL A 94 -4.06 -49.67 -24.41
N HIS A 95 -4.53 -48.69 -25.21
CA HIS A 95 -4.63 -48.84 -26.67
C HIS A 95 -4.53 -47.51 -27.42
N SER A 96 -3.57 -47.48 -28.34
CA SER A 96 -3.27 -46.46 -29.34
C SER A 96 -4.21 -46.54 -30.56
N LYS A 97 -4.48 -45.40 -31.23
CA LYS A 97 -4.40 -45.32 -32.70
C LYS A 97 -4.34 -43.86 -33.20
N SER A 98 -3.36 -43.65 -34.05
CA SER A 98 -3.05 -42.51 -34.93
C SER A 98 -4.00 -42.42 -36.14
N ILE A 99 -4.06 -41.24 -36.78
CA ILE A 99 -4.28 -40.87 -38.22
C ILE A 99 -4.61 -39.36 -38.20
N SER A 100 -3.77 -38.40 -38.61
CA SER A 100 -3.15 -38.04 -39.91
C SER A 100 -4.08 -37.33 -40.91
N LEU A 101 -3.65 -36.12 -41.35
CA LEU A 101 -4.02 -35.37 -42.58
C LEU A 101 -5.49 -34.88 -42.67
N SER A 102 -5.85 -33.75 -43.27
CA SER A 102 -5.19 -32.64 -43.96
C SER A 102 -6.27 -31.60 -44.31
N THR A 103 -5.84 -30.34 -44.45
CA THR A 103 -6.31 -29.34 -45.44
C THR A 103 -7.79 -28.91 -45.58
N ASP A 104 -7.92 -27.58 -45.63
CA ASP A 104 -8.82 -26.77 -46.47
C ASP A 104 -10.06 -26.10 -45.85
N LEU A 105 -9.87 -24.81 -45.58
CA LEU A 105 -10.57 -23.68 -46.21
C LEU A 105 -11.96 -23.96 -46.80
N THR A 106 -13.01 -23.35 -46.25
CA THR A 106 -13.68 -22.14 -46.82
C THR A 106 -15.05 -21.88 -46.17
N TYR A 107 -15.28 -20.59 -45.87
CA TYR A 107 -16.53 -19.83 -45.98
C TYR A 107 -17.90 -20.51 -45.79
N SER A 108 -18.66 -20.04 -44.79
CA SER A 108 -19.75 -19.06 -44.95
C SER A 108 -20.90 -19.26 -43.93
N SER A 109 -21.24 -18.15 -43.28
CA SER A 109 -22.55 -17.74 -42.78
C SER A 109 -23.68 -18.76 -42.70
N PHE A 110 -24.29 -18.94 -41.53
CA PHE A 110 -25.74 -18.80 -41.32
C PHE A 110 -26.05 -18.84 -39.81
N SER A 111 -26.68 -17.78 -39.29
CA SER A 111 -27.54 -17.89 -38.09
C SER A 111 -28.90 -18.46 -38.54
N PRO A 112 -29.67 -19.12 -37.66
CA PRO A 112 -30.62 -18.35 -36.85
C PRO A 112 -30.85 -18.88 -35.41
N THR A 113 -31.11 -17.91 -34.53
CA THR A 113 -32.00 -17.92 -33.35
C THR A 113 -32.83 -19.18 -33.06
N GLU A 114 -32.78 -19.68 -31.80
CA GLU A 114 -33.85 -19.52 -30.80
C GLU A 114 -33.66 -20.41 -29.54
N LYS A 115 -34.13 -19.87 -28.41
CA LYS A 115 -34.62 -20.53 -27.16
C LYS A 115 -33.58 -21.15 -26.22
N ALA A 116 -33.25 -20.45 -25.13
CA ALA A 116 -33.99 -20.39 -23.86
C ALA A 116 -34.02 -21.73 -23.11
N LEU A 117 -33.17 -21.85 -22.08
CA LEU A 117 -33.38 -22.79 -20.99
C LEU A 117 -33.37 -22.01 -19.67
N VAL A 118 -34.56 -21.92 -19.09
CA VAL A 118 -34.85 -21.48 -17.73
C VAL A 118 -34.31 -22.54 -16.77
N TRP A 119 -33.56 -22.11 -15.74
CA TRP A 119 -33.56 -22.82 -14.46
C TRP A 119 -33.76 -21.85 -13.31
N GLU A 120 -35.00 -21.83 -12.81
CA GLU A 120 -35.39 -21.33 -11.51
C GLU A 120 -34.93 -22.29 -10.41
N GLN A 121 -34.15 -21.81 -9.44
CA GLN A 121 -34.14 -22.42 -8.11
C GLN A 121 -34.22 -21.36 -7.03
N THR A 122 -35.39 -21.36 -6.41
CA THR A 122 -35.83 -20.62 -5.24
C THR A 122 -34.94 -20.95 -4.03
N ARG A 123 -34.35 -19.94 -3.37
CA ARG A 123 -34.03 -20.03 -1.94
C ARG A 123 -34.47 -18.76 -1.22
N LYS A 124 -35.36 -18.98 -0.24
CA LYS A 124 -35.92 -18.00 0.68
C LYS A 124 -34.84 -17.37 1.55
N PHE A 125 -34.97 -16.07 1.75
CA PHE A 125 -34.16 -15.21 2.61
C PHE A 125 -34.47 -15.38 4.11
N LEU A 126 -33.44 -15.26 4.93
CA LEU A 126 -33.48 -14.63 6.27
C LEU A 126 -32.24 -13.72 6.39
N PRO A 127 -32.34 -12.50 6.97
CA PRO A 127 -31.30 -11.49 6.85
C PRO A 127 -30.28 -11.59 7.99
N ARG A 128 -28.99 -11.58 7.64
CA ARG A 128 -27.92 -11.12 8.55
C ARG A 128 -27.12 -10.07 7.79
N ASN A 129 -27.02 -8.88 8.38
CA ASN A 129 -26.15 -7.80 7.92
C ASN A 129 -24.72 -8.33 7.77
N GLY A 130 -24.31 -8.52 6.52
CA GLY A 130 -22.96 -8.88 6.13
C GLY A 130 -22.70 -8.20 4.80
N SER A 131 -21.64 -7.39 4.75
CA SER A 131 -21.16 -6.74 3.54
C SER A 131 -21.01 -7.78 2.42
N ARG A 132 -21.76 -7.61 1.32
CA ARG A 132 -21.67 -8.46 0.14
C ARG A 132 -20.34 -8.15 -0.56
N CYS A 133 -19.32 -8.96 -0.29
CA CYS A 133 -18.12 -8.97 -1.12
C CYS A 133 -18.46 -9.71 -2.41
N TYR A 134 -18.48 -9.01 -3.53
CA TYR A 134 -18.53 -9.65 -4.84
C TYR A 134 -17.18 -10.35 -5.09
N ALA A 135 -17.23 -11.63 -5.46
CA ALA A 135 -16.06 -12.32 -6.00
C ALA A 135 -15.86 -11.78 -7.41
N PHE A 136 -14.73 -11.12 -7.65
CA PHE A 136 -14.29 -10.69 -8.96
C PHE A 136 -13.75 -11.91 -9.69
N ASP A 137 -14.54 -12.50 -10.59
CA ASP A 137 -14.07 -13.55 -11.49
C ASP A 137 -13.38 -12.91 -12.69
N MET A 138 -12.12 -13.26 -12.86
CA MET A 138 -11.29 -12.80 -13.97
C MET A 138 -11.53 -13.67 -15.20
N GLU A 139 -12.11 -13.09 -16.26
CA GLU A 139 -12.50 -13.84 -17.47
C GLU A 139 -11.33 -14.29 -18.36
N LYS A 140 -10.05 -14.10 -17.96
CA LYS A 140 -8.89 -14.69 -18.66
C LYS A 140 -7.85 -15.24 -17.69
N PRO A 141 -7.38 -16.50 -17.89
CA PRO A 141 -6.22 -17.01 -17.18
C PRO A 141 -4.99 -16.17 -17.56
N SER A 142 -4.14 -15.89 -16.58
CA SER A 142 -2.89 -15.16 -16.77
C SER A 142 -2.03 -15.85 -17.84
N SER A 143 -1.31 -15.08 -18.65
CA SER A 143 -0.39 -15.57 -19.69
C SER A 143 0.80 -16.38 -19.16
N PHE A 144 0.98 -16.45 -17.84
CA PHE A 144 2.03 -17.24 -17.20
C PHE A 144 1.76 -18.74 -17.38
N SER A 145 2.73 -19.42 -17.96
CA SER A 145 2.69 -20.87 -18.14
C SER A 145 2.84 -21.60 -16.80
N VAL A 146 2.13 -22.71 -16.62
CA VAL A 146 2.23 -23.54 -15.42
C VAL A 146 3.66 -24.05 -15.31
N GLY A 147 4.43 -23.55 -14.33
CA GLY A 147 5.80 -23.96 -14.04
C GLY A 147 6.87 -22.86 -14.14
N GLU A 148 6.54 -21.68 -14.67
CA GLU A 148 7.46 -20.53 -14.64
C GLU A 148 7.30 -19.71 -13.36
N LYS A 149 8.41 -19.51 -12.64
CA LYS A 149 8.44 -18.69 -11.42
C LYS A 149 8.25 -17.22 -11.80
N PHE A 150 7.10 -16.64 -11.48
CA PHE A 150 6.89 -15.20 -11.63
C PHE A 150 7.57 -14.47 -10.46
N GLN A 151 8.55 -13.63 -10.77
CA GLN A 151 9.23 -12.78 -9.79
C GLN A 151 9.13 -11.33 -10.22
N LEU A 152 8.66 -10.48 -9.29
CA LEU A 152 8.57 -9.05 -9.52
C LEU A 152 9.92 -8.41 -9.17
N ASN A 153 10.36 -7.43 -9.97
CA ASN A 153 11.52 -6.57 -9.68
C ASN A 153 11.05 -5.27 -9.00
N ASP A 154 11.88 -4.23 -9.02
CA ASP A 154 11.57 -2.93 -8.41
C ASP A 154 10.15 -2.41 -8.71
N VAL A 155 9.56 -1.77 -7.70
CA VAL A 155 8.23 -1.16 -7.80
C VAL A 155 8.37 0.36 -7.84
N ILE A 156 8.65 0.93 -9.01
CA ILE A 156 9.02 2.35 -9.14
C ILE A 156 7.90 3.25 -9.65
N GLU A 157 7.18 2.83 -10.69
CA GLU A 157 6.17 3.67 -11.35
C GLU A 157 4.94 2.88 -11.80
N ALA A 158 3.81 3.54 -12.02
CA ALA A 158 2.58 2.87 -12.41
C ALA A 158 2.67 2.26 -13.82
N GLN A 159 3.40 2.91 -14.72
CA GLN A 159 3.45 2.57 -16.14
C GLN A 159 4.11 1.21 -16.40
N GLN A 160 4.98 0.75 -15.49
CA GLN A 160 5.70 -0.53 -15.58
C GLN A 160 4.78 -1.75 -15.51
N PHE A 161 3.55 -1.58 -15.03
CA PHE A 161 2.59 -2.66 -14.89
C PHE A 161 1.75 -2.79 -16.16
N ASP A 162 1.75 -3.98 -16.76
CA ASP A 162 0.76 -4.38 -17.75
C ASP A 162 -0.39 -5.16 -17.07
N ARG A 163 -1.38 -5.59 -17.86
CA ARG A 163 -2.54 -6.30 -17.30
C ARG A 163 -2.14 -7.62 -16.66
N ASP A 164 -1.21 -8.37 -17.25
CA ASP A 164 -0.84 -9.69 -16.74
C ASP A 164 -0.14 -9.58 -15.38
N ILE A 165 0.78 -8.61 -15.23
CA ILE A 165 1.42 -8.32 -13.95
C ILE A 165 0.39 -7.86 -12.91
N LEU A 166 -0.54 -6.96 -13.29
CA LEU A 166 -1.61 -6.52 -12.38
C LEU A 166 -2.44 -7.70 -11.90
N ASN A 167 -2.78 -8.62 -12.80
CA ASN A 167 -3.59 -9.80 -12.51
C ASN A 167 -2.87 -10.74 -11.53
N ALA A 168 -1.58 -11.01 -11.75
CA ALA A 168 -0.76 -11.80 -10.83
C ALA A 168 -0.66 -11.14 -9.44
N ILE A 169 -0.42 -9.83 -9.37
CA ILE A 169 -0.40 -9.08 -8.10
C ILE A 169 -1.74 -9.21 -7.37
N PHE A 170 -2.85 -9.07 -8.09
CA PHE A 170 -4.20 -9.14 -7.50
C PHE A 170 -4.57 -10.55 -7.06
N GLU A 171 -4.10 -11.58 -7.75
CA GLU A 171 -4.28 -12.97 -7.34
C GLU A 171 -3.57 -13.26 -6.03
N VAL A 172 -2.28 -12.90 -5.94
CA VAL A 172 -1.53 -13.01 -4.70
C VAL A 172 -2.17 -12.17 -3.59
N ALA A 173 -2.67 -10.97 -3.88
CA ALA A 173 -3.37 -10.15 -2.89
C ALA A 173 -4.64 -10.82 -2.33
N ARG A 174 -5.37 -11.59 -3.15
CA ARG A 174 -6.49 -12.42 -2.68
C ARG A 174 -6.04 -13.54 -1.75
N GLU A 175 -4.88 -14.15 -1.99
CA GLU A 175 -4.26 -15.10 -1.05
C GLU A 175 -3.91 -14.41 0.28
N MET A 176 -3.34 -13.21 0.22
CA MET A 176 -2.96 -12.45 1.42
C MET A 176 -4.18 -12.07 2.28
N GLU A 177 -5.32 -11.80 1.67
CA GLU A 177 -6.59 -11.60 2.39
C GLU A 177 -7.00 -12.84 3.20
N LYS A 178 -6.85 -14.05 2.62
CA LYS A 178 -7.17 -15.30 3.31
C LYS A 178 -6.23 -15.54 4.50
N ILE A 179 -4.95 -15.21 4.34
CA ILE A 179 -3.96 -15.28 5.41
C ILE A 179 -4.34 -14.35 6.57
N GLU A 180 -4.70 -13.11 6.28
CA GLU A 180 -5.09 -12.11 7.29
C GLU A 180 -6.29 -12.56 8.12
N LYS A 181 -7.28 -13.20 7.48
CA LYS A 181 -8.53 -13.62 8.14
C LYS A 181 -8.40 -14.92 8.95
N ASN A 182 -7.52 -15.84 8.54
CA ASN A 182 -7.55 -17.23 9.01
C ASN A 182 -6.31 -17.68 9.79
N SER A 183 -5.24 -16.88 9.87
CA SER A 183 -3.96 -17.31 10.44
C SER A 183 -3.51 -16.44 11.62
N PRO A 184 -2.91 -17.03 12.69
CA PRO A 184 -2.26 -16.27 13.76
C PRO A 184 -0.99 -15.52 13.31
N GLY A 185 -0.59 -15.67 12.05
CA GLY A 185 0.55 -15.00 11.43
C GLY A 185 1.18 -15.93 10.39
N SER A 186 1.43 -15.43 9.18
CA SER A 186 2.17 -16.19 8.17
C SER A 186 3.68 -16.15 8.46
N GLN A 187 4.41 -17.14 7.97
CA GLN A 187 5.88 -17.24 8.08
C GLN A 187 6.55 -17.23 6.70
N ILE A 188 5.82 -16.81 5.65
CA ILE A 188 6.31 -16.77 4.25
C ILE A 188 7.61 -15.97 4.13
N LEU A 189 7.75 -14.88 4.87
CA LEU A 189 8.91 -13.99 4.86
C LEU A 189 9.77 -14.12 6.12
N ARG A 190 9.70 -15.26 6.82
CA ARG A 190 10.55 -15.48 7.99
C ARG A 190 12.02 -15.40 7.62
N GLY A 191 12.77 -14.57 8.34
CA GLY A 191 14.20 -14.35 8.13
C GLY A 191 14.53 -13.26 7.12
N TYR A 192 13.53 -12.67 6.44
CA TYR A 192 13.72 -11.49 5.60
C TYR A 192 13.60 -10.21 6.42
N LEU A 193 14.36 -9.20 6.03
CA LEU A 193 14.44 -7.89 6.68
C LEU A 193 14.12 -6.78 5.68
N MET A 194 13.08 -5.98 5.98
CA MET A 194 12.68 -4.84 5.17
C MET A 194 13.18 -3.53 5.79
N ALA A 195 13.91 -2.73 5.04
CA ALA A 195 14.23 -1.37 5.45
C ALA A 195 13.14 -0.38 5.00
N THR A 196 12.74 0.54 5.87
CA THR A 196 11.80 1.62 5.53
C THR A 196 12.48 2.99 5.66
N LEU A 197 12.77 3.62 4.52
CA LEU A 197 13.44 4.91 4.42
C LEU A 197 12.45 6.01 4.06
N PHE A 198 11.95 6.74 5.06
CA PHE A 198 10.97 7.81 4.85
C PHE A 198 11.61 9.18 5.11
N TYR A 199 11.95 9.90 4.03
CA TYR A 199 12.50 11.26 4.04
C TYR A 199 11.41 12.35 4.03
N GLU A 200 10.14 11.96 3.86
CA GLU A 200 8.95 12.79 4.01
C GLU A 200 7.97 12.09 4.96
N PRO A 201 7.33 12.80 5.90
CA PRO A 201 6.38 12.19 6.85
C PRO A 201 5.24 11.44 6.16
N SER A 202 5.03 10.18 6.54
CA SER A 202 3.85 9.40 6.12
C SER A 202 3.56 8.22 7.06
N THR A 203 2.68 8.45 8.02
CA THR A 203 2.32 7.43 9.02
C THR A 203 1.58 6.25 8.39
N ARG A 204 0.55 6.49 7.57
CA ARG A 204 -0.28 5.41 7.00
C ARG A 204 0.50 4.53 6.03
N THR A 205 1.28 5.12 5.13
CA THR A 205 2.02 4.33 4.14
C THR A 205 3.10 3.50 4.83
N ARG A 206 3.83 4.08 5.78
CA ARG A 206 4.86 3.36 6.54
C ARG A 206 4.26 2.22 7.38
N LEU A 207 3.34 2.52 8.29
CA LEU A 207 2.70 1.49 9.15
C LEU A 207 2.01 0.41 8.32
N SER A 208 1.47 0.82 7.18
CA SER A 208 1.22 0.02 5.97
C SER A 208 2.11 -1.19 5.73
N PHE A 209 3.31 -0.85 5.27
CA PHE A 209 4.35 -1.78 4.88
C PHE A 209 4.91 -2.53 6.08
N GLU A 210 5.15 -1.85 7.20
CA GLU A 210 5.65 -2.49 8.41
C GLU A 210 4.69 -3.59 8.90
N SER A 211 3.38 -3.31 8.87
CA SER A 211 2.36 -4.31 9.20
C SER A 211 2.32 -5.46 8.19
N ALA A 212 2.47 -5.17 6.89
CA ALA A 212 2.51 -6.19 5.84
C ALA A 212 3.69 -7.15 6.05
N MET A 213 4.90 -6.63 6.29
CA MET A 213 6.10 -7.43 6.53
C MET A 213 5.96 -8.30 7.77
N LYS A 214 5.54 -7.70 8.90
CA LYS A 214 5.37 -8.43 10.16
C LYS A 214 4.32 -9.52 10.08
N ARG A 215 3.20 -9.30 9.38
CA ARG A 215 2.14 -10.30 9.20
C ARG A 215 2.58 -11.49 8.34
N LEU A 216 3.60 -11.31 7.50
CA LEU A 216 4.24 -12.37 6.72
C LEU A 216 5.41 -13.04 7.46
N GLY A 217 5.71 -12.64 8.70
CA GLY A 217 6.75 -13.22 9.54
C GLY A 217 8.13 -12.60 9.36
N GLY A 218 8.22 -11.53 8.56
CA GLY A 218 9.45 -10.77 8.35
C GLY A 218 9.69 -9.70 9.40
N GLU A 219 10.90 -9.14 9.39
CA GLU A 219 11.34 -8.09 10.30
C GLU A 219 11.48 -6.74 9.58
N VAL A 220 11.56 -5.66 10.36
CA VAL A 220 11.63 -4.28 9.83
C VAL A 220 12.76 -3.50 10.47
N LEU A 221 13.62 -2.89 9.64
CA LEU A 221 14.52 -1.81 10.03
C LEU A 221 13.87 -0.47 9.69
N THR A 222 13.58 0.35 10.70
CA THR A 222 12.83 1.60 10.50
C THR A 222 13.62 2.81 10.96
N THR A 223 13.59 3.86 10.15
CA THR A 223 14.06 5.20 10.53
C THR A 223 12.96 6.18 10.18
N GLU A 224 12.22 6.63 11.20
CA GLU A 224 11.27 7.72 11.04
C GLU A 224 12.07 9.00 10.83
N ASN A 225 11.90 9.66 9.68
CA ASN A 225 12.57 10.93 9.35
C ASN A 225 14.07 10.77 9.08
N ALA A 226 14.39 9.93 8.08
CA ALA A 226 15.76 9.68 7.62
C ALA A 226 16.53 10.98 7.31
N ARG A 227 15.85 12.04 6.87
CA ARG A 227 16.48 13.35 6.63
C ARG A 227 17.11 13.95 7.90
N GLU A 228 16.47 13.80 9.06
CA GLU A 228 16.90 14.42 10.31
C GLU A 228 17.72 13.48 11.19
N PHE A 229 17.42 12.18 11.16
CA PHE A 229 18.01 11.20 12.08
C PHE A 229 18.99 10.21 11.44
N SER A 230 19.16 10.24 10.11
CA SER A 230 20.18 9.44 9.43
C SER A 230 21.42 10.26 9.07
N SER A 231 22.44 9.58 8.56
CA SER A 231 23.63 10.18 7.97
C SER A 231 23.31 11.17 6.82
N ALA A 232 22.10 11.13 6.24
CA ALA A 232 21.62 12.19 5.35
C ALA A 232 21.63 13.58 6.01
N ALA A 233 21.39 13.68 7.32
CA ALA A 233 21.48 14.95 8.06
C ALA A 233 22.91 15.50 8.09
N LYS A 234 23.90 14.64 7.85
CA LYS A 234 25.34 14.96 7.77
C LYS A 234 25.81 15.20 6.33
N GLY A 235 24.90 15.20 5.36
CA GLY A 235 25.20 15.45 3.94
C GLY A 235 25.55 14.20 3.12
N GLU A 236 25.26 13.00 3.63
CA GLU A 236 25.40 11.76 2.85
C GLU A 236 24.49 11.78 1.61
N THR A 237 24.99 11.26 0.49
CA THR A 237 24.18 11.15 -0.73
C THR A 237 23.09 10.09 -0.58
N LEU A 238 22.03 10.19 -1.39
CA LEU A 238 21.00 9.15 -1.41
C LEU A 238 21.60 7.81 -1.81
N GLU A 239 22.46 7.81 -2.82
CA GLU A 239 23.11 6.63 -3.37
C GLU A 239 23.97 5.92 -2.31
N ASP A 240 24.78 6.66 -1.55
CA ASP A 240 25.60 6.08 -0.46
C ASP A 240 24.73 5.52 0.68
N SER A 241 23.63 6.24 1.01
CA SER A 241 22.65 5.75 1.99
C SER A 241 22.05 4.41 1.54
N ILE A 242 21.66 4.31 0.27
CA ILE A 242 21.08 3.10 -0.32
C ILE A 242 22.09 1.95 -0.33
N ARG A 243 23.34 2.20 -0.75
CA ARG A 243 24.45 1.21 -0.71
C ARG A 243 24.72 0.69 0.70
N THR A 244 24.58 1.54 1.70
CA THR A 244 24.77 1.14 3.10
C THR A 244 23.61 0.28 3.59
N VAL A 245 22.37 0.71 3.32
CA VAL A 245 21.16 0.04 3.81
C VAL A 245 20.90 -1.29 3.09
N GLU A 246 21.28 -1.42 1.81
CA GLU A 246 21.16 -2.69 1.09
C GLU A 246 22.03 -3.80 1.71
N GLY A 247 23.15 -3.46 2.34
CA GLY A 247 24.00 -4.41 3.04
C GLY A 247 23.34 -5.02 4.29
N TYR A 248 22.23 -4.44 4.76
CA TYR A 248 21.53 -4.89 5.96
C TYR A 248 20.16 -5.50 5.68
N SER A 249 19.56 -5.25 4.51
CA SER A 249 18.16 -5.56 4.23
C SER A 249 17.98 -6.33 2.93
N ASP A 250 16.84 -7.00 2.78
CA ASP A 250 16.50 -7.75 1.57
C ASP A 250 15.59 -6.98 0.62
N VAL A 251 14.97 -5.91 1.10
CA VAL A 251 14.11 -4.99 0.33
C VAL A 251 14.05 -3.63 1.00
N ILE A 252 14.03 -2.55 0.21
CA ILE A 252 13.91 -1.18 0.71
C ILE A 252 12.60 -0.58 0.24
N VAL A 253 11.78 -0.14 1.19
CA VAL A 253 10.62 0.72 0.93
C VAL A 253 11.04 2.17 1.17
N MET A 254 10.97 3.00 0.13
CA MET A 254 11.43 4.38 0.21
C MET A 254 10.33 5.38 -0.11
N ARG A 255 10.26 6.45 0.68
CA ARG A 255 9.50 7.66 0.37
C ARG A 255 10.43 8.87 0.39
N HIS A 256 10.41 9.66 -0.67
CA HIS A 256 11.30 10.81 -0.84
C HIS A 256 10.55 12.07 -1.27
N PHE A 257 11.10 13.25 -0.98
CA PHE A 257 10.51 14.54 -1.37
C PHE A 257 10.87 14.96 -2.81
N GLU A 258 11.95 14.44 -3.36
CA GLU A 258 12.35 14.64 -4.76
C GLU A 258 11.69 13.62 -5.68
N SER A 259 11.21 14.09 -6.83
CA SER A 259 10.76 13.24 -7.93
C SER A 259 11.95 12.47 -8.53
N GLY A 260 11.76 11.18 -8.85
CA GLY A 260 12.78 10.34 -9.45
C GLY A 260 13.79 9.74 -8.46
N ALA A 261 13.73 10.10 -7.17
CA ALA A 261 14.62 9.53 -6.15
C ALA A 261 14.50 8.00 -6.07
N SER A 262 13.29 7.45 -6.16
CA SER A 262 13.08 5.99 -6.17
C SER A 262 13.73 5.31 -7.37
N ARG A 263 13.79 5.97 -8.53
CA ARG A 263 14.51 5.45 -9.70
C ARG A 263 16.02 5.48 -9.49
N ARG A 264 16.56 6.56 -8.90
CA ARG A 264 18.00 6.65 -8.55
C ARG A 264 18.40 5.56 -7.55
N ALA A 265 17.57 5.34 -6.53
CA ALA A 265 17.76 4.26 -5.56
C ALA A 265 17.76 2.88 -6.24
N ALA A 266 16.78 2.61 -7.12
CA ALA A 266 16.71 1.34 -7.86
C ALA A 266 17.91 1.10 -8.77
N ALA A 267 18.41 2.15 -9.43
CA ALA A 267 19.63 2.06 -10.22
C ALA A 267 20.91 1.82 -9.38
N THR A 268 20.83 2.07 -8.07
CA THR A 268 21.97 1.92 -7.14
C THR A 268 21.93 0.58 -6.41
N ALA A 269 20.78 0.14 -5.94
CA ALA A 269 20.64 -1.08 -5.16
C ALA A 269 20.73 -2.36 -6.01
N ASN A 270 21.20 -3.45 -5.41
CA ASN A 270 21.13 -4.81 -5.94
C ASN A 270 19.94 -5.60 -5.38
N ILE A 271 19.20 -5.00 -4.44
CA ILE A 271 17.98 -5.54 -3.84
C ILE A 271 16.76 -4.72 -4.28
N PRO A 272 15.54 -5.28 -4.24
CA PRO A 272 14.35 -4.57 -4.69
C PRO A 272 14.07 -3.26 -3.93
N ILE A 273 13.72 -2.23 -4.69
CA ILE A 273 13.23 -0.93 -4.21
C ILE A 273 11.71 -0.82 -4.44
N ILE A 274 10.98 -0.39 -3.42
CA ILE A 274 9.56 -0.05 -3.52
C ILE A 274 9.37 1.47 -3.32
N ASN A 275 8.84 2.14 -4.34
CA ASN A 275 8.44 3.53 -4.28
C ASN A 275 7.13 3.69 -3.47
N ALA A 276 7.27 4.20 -2.25
CA ALA A 276 6.18 4.61 -1.36
C ALA A 276 5.79 6.10 -1.51
N GLY A 277 6.29 6.75 -2.56
CA GLY A 277 5.98 8.12 -2.97
C GLY A 277 7.25 8.95 -3.18
N ASP A 278 7.38 9.59 -4.34
CA ASP A 278 8.53 10.44 -4.67
C ASP A 278 8.09 11.84 -5.16
N GLY A 279 8.20 12.85 -4.30
CA GLY A 279 7.82 14.23 -4.60
C GLY A 279 6.42 14.36 -5.24
N PRO A 280 6.21 15.23 -6.23
CA PRO A 280 4.97 15.28 -7.00
C PRO A 280 4.87 14.19 -8.09
N GLY A 281 5.79 13.22 -8.10
CA GLY A 281 5.92 12.17 -9.11
C GLY A 281 4.88 11.06 -8.95
N GLN A 282 5.30 9.88 -8.49
CA GLN A 282 4.49 8.67 -8.52
C GLN A 282 4.21 8.11 -7.12
N HIS A 283 3.14 7.34 -7.00
CA HIS A 283 2.86 6.48 -5.86
C HIS A 283 2.26 5.15 -6.36
N PRO A 284 3.07 4.26 -6.97
CA PRO A 284 2.58 3.06 -7.65
C PRO A 284 1.78 2.14 -6.73
N THR A 285 2.22 1.96 -5.49
CA THR A 285 1.56 1.07 -4.54
C THR A 285 0.21 1.59 -4.04
N GLN A 286 -0.03 2.90 -4.10
CA GLN A 286 -1.35 3.48 -3.88
C GLN A 286 -2.24 3.26 -5.10
N ALA A 287 -1.73 3.47 -6.32
CA ALA A 287 -2.51 3.17 -7.52
C ALA A 287 -2.90 1.68 -7.62
N LEU A 288 -1.99 0.76 -7.26
CA LEU A 288 -2.28 -0.67 -7.24
C LEU A 288 -3.41 -1.02 -6.27
N LEU A 289 -3.39 -0.48 -5.05
CA LEU A 289 -4.46 -0.75 -4.07
C LEU A 289 -5.77 -0.07 -4.45
N ASP A 290 -5.70 1.06 -5.16
CA ASP A 290 -6.87 1.75 -5.68
C ASP A 290 -7.55 0.91 -6.77
N VAL A 291 -6.81 0.47 -7.80
CA VAL A 291 -7.34 -0.42 -8.84
C VAL A 291 -7.85 -1.74 -8.26
N TYR A 292 -7.11 -2.34 -7.33
CA TYR A 292 -7.58 -3.54 -6.63
C TYR A 292 -8.91 -3.30 -5.91
N THR A 293 -9.04 -2.15 -5.23
CA THR A 293 -10.29 -1.79 -4.55
C THR A 293 -11.43 -1.59 -5.54
N ILE A 294 -11.21 -0.91 -6.67
CA ILE A 294 -12.22 -0.76 -7.73
C ILE A 294 -12.70 -2.14 -8.19
N GLY A 295 -11.78 -3.06 -8.51
CA GLY A 295 -12.15 -4.42 -8.92
C GLY A 295 -12.96 -5.16 -7.86
N ARG A 296 -12.63 -5.00 -6.57
CA ARG A 296 -13.33 -5.65 -5.45
C ARG A 296 -14.72 -5.07 -5.16
N GLU A 297 -14.89 -3.77 -5.36
CA GLU A 297 -16.16 -3.08 -5.06
C GLU A 297 -17.12 -3.13 -6.26
N ILE A 298 -16.61 -2.92 -7.49
CA ILE A 298 -17.39 -2.82 -8.72
C ILE A 298 -17.57 -4.18 -9.41
N GLY A 299 -16.65 -5.12 -9.21
CA GLY A 299 -16.70 -6.44 -9.85
C GLY A 299 -16.20 -6.47 -11.29
N LYS A 300 -15.78 -5.33 -11.85
CA LYS A 300 -15.15 -5.20 -13.17
C LYS A 300 -14.13 -4.05 -13.18
N LEU A 301 -13.21 -4.06 -14.15
CA LEU A 301 -12.22 -3.00 -14.38
C LEU A 301 -12.29 -2.41 -15.80
N ASP A 302 -12.80 -3.17 -16.78
CA ASP A 302 -13.12 -2.65 -18.12
C ASP A 302 -14.52 -2.02 -18.13
N GLY A 303 -14.74 -1.03 -19.01
CA GLY A 303 -16.06 -0.43 -19.20
C GLY A 303 -16.57 0.34 -17.98
N ILE A 304 -15.66 0.93 -17.19
CA ILE A 304 -15.99 1.71 -15.99
C ILE A 304 -15.82 3.21 -16.22
N LYS A 305 -16.62 4.00 -15.51
CA LYS A 305 -16.57 5.46 -15.48
C LYS A 305 -16.03 5.94 -14.14
N VAL A 306 -14.94 6.70 -14.17
CA VAL A 306 -14.22 7.15 -12.97
C VAL A 306 -14.15 8.66 -12.93
N GLY A 307 -14.69 9.28 -11.88
CA GLY A 307 -14.53 10.69 -11.56
C GLY A 307 -13.35 10.90 -10.62
N LEU A 308 -12.32 11.62 -11.06
CA LEU A 308 -11.19 12.04 -10.26
C LEU A 308 -11.42 13.49 -9.81
N VAL A 309 -11.56 13.71 -8.51
CA VAL A 309 -12.07 14.96 -7.93
C VAL A 309 -11.06 15.60 -6.97
N GLY A 310 -10.85 16.92 -7.07
CA GLY A 310 -10.06 17.70 -6.11
C GLY A 310 -8.75 18.26 -6.69
N ASP A 311 -7.62 18.01 -6.01
CA ASP A 311 -6.29 18.50 -6.41
C ASP A 311 -5.62 17.52 -7.38
N LEU A 312 -5.86 17.76 -8.67
CA LEU A 312 -5.36 16.91 -9.76
C LEU A 312 -3.96 17.32 -10.24
N ALA A 313 -3.58 18.58 -10.01
CA ALA A 313 -2.26 19.10 -10.35
C ALA A 313 -1.14 18.51 -9.49
N ASN A 314 -1.40 18.33 -8.18
CA ASN A 314 -0.41 17.91 -7.19
C ASN A 314 -0.69 16.50 -6.62
N GLY A 315 -1.86 15.92 -6.90
CA GLY A 315 -2.26 14.61 -6.45
C GLY A 315 -1.49 13.46 -7.10
N ARG A 316 -0.29 13.14 -6.59
CA ARG A 316 0.54 12.02 -7.09
C ARG A 316 -0.22 10.67 -7.18
N THR A 317 -1.18 10.44 -6.28
CA THR A 317 -2.00 9.23 -6.25
C THR A 317 -2.94 9.16 -7.45
N VAL A 318 -3.61 10.27 -7.79
CA VAL A 318 -4.51 10.38 -8.95
C VAL A 318 -3.76 10.19 -10.25
N ARG A 319 -2.55 10.76 -10.33
CA ARG A 319 -1.68 10.63 -11.51
C ARG A 319 -1.31 9.16 -11.73
N SER A 320 -0.80 8.48 -10.70
CA SER A 320 -0.50 7.05 -10.78
C SER A 320 -1.74 6.20 -11.07
N LEU A 321 -2.91 6.55 -10.51
CA LEU A 321 -4.16 5.86 -10.78
C LEU A 321 -4.59 6.01 -12.25
N ALA A 322 -4.49 7.20 -12.83
CA ALA A 322 -4.81 7.43 -14.25
C ALA A 322 -3.94 6.56 -15.18
N TYR A 323 -2.65 6.42 -14.88
CA TYR A 323 -1.75 5.54 -15.63
C TYR A 323 -2.17 4.06 -15.59
N LEU A 324 -2.67 3.57 -14.45
CA LEU A 324 -3.14 2.19 -14.32
C LEU A 324 -4.53 1.98 -14.92
N LEU A 325 -5.44 2.95 -14.77
CA LEU A 325 -6.76 2.88 -15.40
C LEU A 325 -6.65 2.79 -16.92
N ALA A 326 -5.65 3.45 -17.51
CA ALA A 326 -5.34 3.36 -18.94
C ALA A 326 -4.87 1.98 -19.42
N LYS A 327 -4.70 0.99 -18.53
CA LYS A 327 -4.40 -0.40 -18.89
C LYS A 327 -5.67 -1.21 -19.18
N PHE A 328 -6.85 -0.66 -18.90
CA PHE A 328 -8.15 -1.31 -19.09
C PHE A 328 -8.90 -0.71 -20.27
N GLN A 329 -9.79 -1.51 -20.87
CA GLN A 329 -10.57 -1.15 -22.05
C GLN A 329 -11.83 -0.40 -21.66
N ASP A 330 -12.28 0.49 -22.54
CA ASP A 330 -13.54 1.23 -22.42
C ASP A 330 -13.70 1.99 -21.09
N VAL A 331 -12.57 2.39 -20.49
CA VAL A 331 -12.57 3.25 -19.31
C VAL A 331 -12.78 4.70 -19.74
N LYS A 332 -13.67 5.41 -19.05
CA LYS A 332 -13.84 6.85 -19.20
C LYS A 332 -13.49 7.58 -17.91
N ILE A 333 -12.64 8.60 -18.02
CA ILE A 333 -12.16 9.39 -16.89
C ILE A 333 -12.75 10.81 -16.93
N TYR A 334 -13.36 11.24 -15.83
CA TYR A 334 -13.84 12.60 -15.64
C TYR A 334 -12.90 13.32 -14.68
N PHE A 335 -12.38 14.48 -15.05
CA PHE A 335 -11.58 15.33 -14.19
C PHE A 335 -12.44 16.46 -13.64
N VAL A 336 -12.58 16.52 -12.31
CA VAL A 336 -13.33 17.58 -11.61
C VAL A 336 -12.41 18.28 -10.63
N SER A 337 -12.02 19.50 -10.92
CA SER A 337 -11.03 20.22 -10.11
C SER A 337 -11.21 21.72 -10.16
N PRO A 338 -10.86 22.45 -9.07
CA PRO A 338 -10.74 23.90 -9.12
C PRO A 338 -9.70 24.31 -10.17
N ASP A 339 -9.88 25.50 -10.78
CA ASP A 339 -9.01 25.96 -11.87
C ASP A 339 -7.53 26.02 -11.48
N ALA A 340 -7.24 26.33 -10.21
CA ALA A 340 -5.90 26.40 -9.67
C ALA A 340 -5.14 25.05 -9.63
N VAL A 341 -5.84 23.91 -9.71
CA VAL A 341 -5.28 22.57 -9.51
C VAL A 341 -5.75 21.55 -10.54
N LYS A 342 -5.95 22.00 -11.79
CA LYS A 342 -6.32 21.14 -12.93
C LYS A 342 -5.30 20.05 -13.24
N MET A 343 -5.78 18.97 -13.85
CA MET A 343 -4.90 17.92 -14.34
C MET A 343 -3.97 18.49 -15.42
N LYS A 344 -2.67 18.24 -15.26
CA LYS A 344 -1.64 18.68 -16.20
C LYS A 344 -1.73 17.93 -17.54
N ASP A 345 -1.29 18.59 -18.60
CA ASP A 345 -1.39 18.10 -19.97
C ASP A 345 -0.67 16.78 -20.19
N ASP A 346 0.43 16.51 -19.48
CA ASP A 346 1.17 15.25 -19.61
C ASP A 346 0.32 13.99 -19.35
N ILE A 347 -0.64 14.06 -18.42
CA ILE A 347 -1.59 12.96 -18.17
C ILE A 347 -2.66 12.91 -19.26
N LYS A 348 -3.19 14.07 -19.67
CA LYS A 348 -4.24 14.18 -20.70
C LYS A 348 -3.72 13.67 -22.06
N ASP A 349 -2.51 14.06 -22.42
CA ASP A 349 -1.81 13.61 -23.63
C ASP A 349 -1.54 12.11 -23.57
N TYR A 350 -1.09 11.60 -22.41
CA TYR A 350 -0.90 10.17 -22.22
C TYR A 350 -2.20 9.39 -22.42
N LEU A 351 -3.30 9.80 -21.78
CA LEU A 351 -4.61 9.15 -21.91
C LEU A 351 -5.10 9.17 -23.37
N THR A 352 -4.94 10.31 -24.05
CA THR A 352 -5.27 10.46 -25.48
C THR A 352 -4.44 9.51 -26.34
N SER A 353 -3.13 9.40 -26.09
CA SER A 353 -2.24 8.49 -26.82
C SER A 353 -2.59 7.00 -26.62
N LYS A 354 -3.31 6.68 -25.53
CA LYS A 354 -3.80 5.33 -25.22
C LYS A 354 -5.25 5.11 -25.68
N GLY A 355 -5.89 6.10 -26.30
CA GLY A 355 -7.28 6.03 -26.73
C GLY A 355 -8.28 5.98 -25.57
N ILE A 356 -7.90 6.46 -24.39
CA ILE A 356 -8.78 6.52 -23.22
C ILE A 356 -9.63 7.79 -23.32
N GLU A 357 -10.95 7.65 -23.23
CA GLU A 357 -11.85 8.80 -23.19
C GLU A 357 -11.68 9.56 -21.87
N TRP A 358 -11.51 10.88 -21.98
CA TRP A 358 -11.50 11.75 -20.82
C TRP A 358 -12.20 13.08 -21.10
N GLU A 359 -12.77 13.68 -20.05
CA GLU A 359 -13.35 15.03 -20.11
C GLU A 359 -13.09 15.80 -18.81
N GLU A 360 -12.98 17.12 -18.91
CA GLU A 360 -12.95 18.01 -17.75
C GLU A 360 -14.38 18.52 -17.49
N SER A 361 -14.81 18.53 -16.23
CA SER A 361 -16.10 19.09 -15.82
C SER A 361 -15.95 19.93 -14.56
N ALA A 362 -16.75 21.00 -14.48
CA ALA A 362 -16.86 21.82 -13.28
C ALA A 362 -18.00 21.36 -12.36
N ASP A 363 -18.84 20.41 -12.78
CA ASP A 363 -20.03 19.96 -12.06
C ASP A 363 -19.82 18.56 -11.45
N LEU A 364 -19.61 18.53 -10.13
CA LEU A 364 -19.45 17.29 -9.38
C LEU A 364 -20.72 16.44 -9.36
N MET A 365 -21.90 17.06 -9.30
CA MET A 365 -23.17 16.34 -9.22
C MET A 365 -23.47 15.60 -10.53
N GLU A 366 -23.23 16.27 -11.65
CA GLU A 366 -23.36 15.68 -12.98
C GLU A 366 -22.41 14.47 -13.12
N VAL A 367 -21.13 14.64 -12.79
CA VAL A 367 -20.12 13.57 -12.90
C VAL A 367 -20.46 12.41 -11.96
N ALA A 368 -20.82 12.70 -10.71
CA ALA A 368 -21.17 11.68 -9.72
C ALA A 368 -22.40 10.85 -10.15
N SER A 369 -23.35 11.44 -10.88
CA SER A 369 -24.52 10.71 -11.39
C SER A 369 -24.18 9.68 -12.48
N LYS A 370 -23.05 9.85 -13.17
CA LYS A 370 -22.62 9.01 -14.31
C LYS A 370 -21.57 7.97 -13.92
N CYS A 371 -20.79 8.21 -12.87
CA CYS A 371 -19.60 7.42 -12.54
C CYS A 371 -19.91 6.17 -11.70
N ASP A 372 -19.12 5.12 -11.94
CA ASP A 372 -19.03 3.94 -11.09
C ASP A 372 -18.11 4.20 -9.89
N VAL A 373 -17.13 5.09 -10.03
CA VAL A 373 -16.17 5.43 -8.98
C VAL A 373 -16.03 6.95 -8.89
N VAL A 374 -16.22 7.51 -7.69
CA VAL A 374 -15.84 8.89 -7.35
C VAL A 374 -14.61 8.82 -6.45
N TYR A 375 -13.45 9.15 -7.01
CA TYR A 375 -12.18 9.20 -6.31
C TYR A 375 -11.87 10.64 -5.90
N GLN A 376 -12.15 10.95 -4.65
CA GLN A 376 -11.95 12.29 -4.08
C GLN A 376 -10.52 12.43 -3.56
N THR A 377 -9.97 13.64 -3.70
CA THR A 377 -8.69 14.03 -3.11
C THR A 377 -8.82 15.30 -2.28
N ARG A 378 -7.88 15.42 -1.34
CA ARG A 378 -7.66 16.60 -0.52
C ARG A 378 -6.98 17.71 -1.32
N ILE A 379 -7.40 18.96 -1.11
CA ILE A 379 -6.63 20.13 -1.52
C ILE A 379 -5.40 20.31 -0.61
N GLN A 380 -4.20 20.25 -1.20
CA GLN A 380 -2.94 20.29 -0.45
C GLN A 380 -2.52 21.72 -0.13
N ARG A 381 -2.92 22.25 1.04
CA ARG A 381 -2.55 23.61 1.52
C ARG A 381 -1.06 23.92 1.34
N GLU A 382 -0.22 22.93 1.63
CA GLU A 382 1.24 23.01 1.53
C GLU A 382 1.77 23.30 0.11
N ARG A 383 0.95 23.14 -0.94
CA ARG A 383 1.33 23.41 -2.35
C ARG A 383 0.98 24.82 -2.82
N PHE A 384 0.18 25.55 -2.06
CA PHE A 384 -0.22 26.91 -2.42
C PHE A 384 0.79 27.98 -1.97
N GLY A 385 1.65 27.67 -1.00
CA GLY A 385 2.63 28.62 -0.47
C GLY A 385 1.94 29.80 0.20
N GLU A 386 2.29 31.01 -0.21
CA GLU A 386 1.67 32.26 0.29
C GLU A 386 0.31 32.57 -0.36
N ARG A 387 -0.11 31.81 -1.39
CA ARG A 387 -1.38 32.00 -2.12
C ARG A 387 -2.56 31.38 -1.37
N THR A 388 -2.80 31.87 -0.15
CA THR A 388 -3.83 31.34 0.75
C THR A 388 -5.25 31.59 0.24
N ASP A 389 -5.45 32.68 -0.48
CA ASP A 389 -6.70 33.02 -1.16
C ASP A 389 -7.15 31.93 -2.14
N LEU A 390 -6.26 31.50 -3.03
CA LEU A 390 -6.54 30.42 -4.00
C LEU A 390 -6.79 29.07 -3.32
N TYR A 391 -6.15 28.83 -2.17
CA TYR A 391 -6.38 27.62 -1.39
C TYR A 391 -7.80 27.61 -0.79
N GLU A 392 -8.23 28.71 -0.18
CA GLU A 392 -9.57 28.78 0.44
C GLU A 392 -10.67 28.68 -0.62
N GLU A 393 -10.48 29.27 -1.81
CA GLU A 393 -11.40 29.10 -2.94
C GLU A 393 -11.48 27.64 -3.41
N ALA A 394 -10.35 26.93 -3.45
CA ALA A 394 -10.28 25.55 -3.93
C ALA A 394 -10.82 24.53 -2.92
N ARG A 395 -10.52 24.70 -1.63
CA ARG A 395 -10.76 23.70 -0.56
C ARG A 395 -12.22 23.32 -0.38
N GLY A 396 -13.13 24.29 -0.49
CA GLY A 396 -14.57 24.08 -0.28
C GLY A 396 -15.38 23.86 -1.55
N LYS A 397 -14.75 23.86 -2.74
CA LYS A 397 -15.48 23.87 -4.02
C LYS A 397 -16.13 22.53 -4.33
N TYR A 398 -15.48 21.42 -3.98
CA TYR A 398 -15.95 20.07 -4.28
C TYR A 398 -15.97 19.22 -3.02
N ILE A 399 -17.17 19.10 -2.44
CA ILE A 399 -17.43 18.35 -1.21
C ILE A 399 -18.35 17.18 -1.56
N VAL A 400 -17.97 15.98 -1.14
CA VAL A 400 -18.84 14.81 -1.21
C VAL A 400 -19.70 14.76 0.04
N ASP A 401 -21.00 15.01 -0.13
CA ASP A 401 -22.00 15.05 0.92
C ASP A 401 -23.23 14.17 0.58
N ARG A 402 -24.31 14.32 1.34
CA ARG A 402 -25.59 13.61 1.09
C ARG A 402 -26.24 13.98 -0.24
N GLY A 403 -26.02 15.21 -0.74
CA GLY A 403 -26.46 15.64 -2.05
C GLY A 403 -25.79 14.78 -3.13
N VAL A 404 -24.46 14.68 -3.10
CA VAL A 404 -23.71 13.82 -4.03
C VAL A 404 -24.18 12.37 -3.94
N LEU A 405 -24.34 11.84 -2.71
CA LEU A 405 -24.86 10.50 -2.49
C LEU A 405 -26.25 10.26 -3.11
N SER A 406 -27.10 11.28 -3.18
CA SER A 406 -28.46 11.17 -3.71
C SER A 406 -28.51 10.97 -5.23
N VAL A 407 -27.49 11.43 -5.95
CA VAL A 407 -27.41 11.33 -7.42
C VAL A 407 -26.54 10.18 -7.90
N MET A 408 -25.62 9.69 -7.06
CA MET A 408 -24.75 8.56 -7.39
C MET A 408 -25.53 7.28 -7.65
N GLN A 409 -25.03 6.47 -8.59
CA GLN A 409 -25.54 5.13 -8.85
C GLN A 409 -25.46 4.27 -7.58
N LYS A 410 -26.39 3.31 -7.43
CA LYS A 410 -26.47 2.45 -6.25
C LYS A 410 -25.26 1.53 -6.09
N HIS A 411 -24.66 1.10 -7.21
CA HIS A 411 -23.46 0.26 -7.24
C HIS A 411 -22.15 1.04 -7.19
N ALA A 412 -22.20 2.37 -7.35
CA ALA A 412 -21.00 3.20 -7.39
C ALA A 412 -20.31 3.26 -6.02
N VAL A 413 -19.02 3.59 -6.00
CA VAL A 413 -18.26 3.76 -4.76
C VAL A 413 -17.53 5.09 -4.67
N ILE A 414 -17.35 5.53 -3.43
CA ILE A 414 -16.55 6.71 -3.07
C ILE A 414 -15.23 6.22 -2.50
N MET A 415 -14.13 6.65 -3.11
CA MET A 415 -12.77 6.33 -2.73
C MET A 415 -11.99 7.60 -2.38
N HIS A 416 -11.02 7.46 -1.48
CA HIS A 416 -10.19 8.57 -1.03
C HIS A 416 -8.86 8.03 -0.47
N PRO A 417 -7.69 8.52 -0.91
CA PRO A 417 -6.39 7.99 -0.48
C PRO A 417 -6.04 8.29 0.99
N LEU A 418 -6.78 9.20 1.61
CA LEU A 418 -6.63 9.72 2.97
C LEU A 418 -5.31 10.52 3.17
N PRO A 419 -5.27 11.49 4.09
CA PRO A 419 -6.30 11.87 5.06
C PRO A 419 -7.37 12.69 4.37
N ARG A 420 -8.62 12.51 4.78
CA ARG A 420 -9.63 13.51 4.44
C ARG A 420 -9.62 14.63 5.47
N LEU A 421 -9.98 15.83 5.05
CA LEU A 421 -10.34 16.92 5.93
C LEU A 421 -11.86 17.18 5.80
N ASP A 422 -12.24 18.12 4.96
CA ASP A 422 -13.57 18.66 4.76
C ASP A 422 -14.17 18.31 3.38
N GLU A 423 -13.38 17.70 2.50
CA GLU A 423 -13.79 17.29 1.16
C GLU A 423 -14.77 16.10 1.13
N ILE A 424 -14.97 15.41 2.26
CA ILE A 424 -16.01 14.38 2.44
C ILE A 424 -16.63 14.58 3.83
N THR A 425 -17.94 14.78 3.90
CA THR A 425 -18.63 14.97 5.19
C THR A 425 -18.73 13.66 5.97
N VAL A 426 -18.69 13.74 7.31
CA VAL A 426 -18.63 12.56 8.20
C VAL A 426 -19.87 11.67 8.09
N ASP A 427 -21.02 12.25 7.77
CA ASP A 427 -22.25 11.50 7.61
C ASP A 427 -22.25 10.59 6.37
N VAL A 428 -21.32 10.78 5.41
CA VAL A 428 -21.10 9.85 4.29
C VAL A 428 -20.56 8.50 4.76
N ASP A 429 -19.89 8.42 5.92
CA ASP A 429 -19.24 7.19 6.44
C ASP A 429 -20.19 6.02 6.59
N ALA A 430 -21.44 6.31 6.93
CA ALA A 430 -22.47 5.29 7.15
C ALA A 430 -23.03 4.75 5.82
N ASP A 431 -22.76 5.39 4.68
CA ASP A 431 -23.22 4.93 3.38
C ASP A 431 -22.39 3.71 2.92
N PRO A 432 -23.01 2.61 2.45
CA PRO A 432 -22.28 1.43 2.00
C PRO A 432 -21.31 1.72 0.84
N ARG A 433 -21.57 2.76 0.04
CA ARG A 433 -20.72 3.19 -1.08
C ARG A 433 -19.42 3.85 -0.62
N ALA A 434 -19.33 4.29 0.64
CA ALA A 434 -18.11 4.82 1.21
C ALA A 434 -17.06 3.71 1.40
N ALA A 435 -16.10 3.63 0.48
CA ALA A 435 -15.12 2.55 0.41
C ALA A 435 -13.73 2.94 0.94
N TYR A 436 -13.44 4.20 1.26
CA TYR A 436 -12.09 4.68 1.61
C TYR A 436 -11.43 3.99 2.81
N PHE A 437 -12.18 3.47 3.79
CA PHE A 437 -11.60 2.64 4.86
C PHE A 437 -11.33 1.19 4.41
N ARG A 438 -12.20 0.62 3.55
CA ARG A 438 -11.98 -0.68 2.92
C ARG A 438 -10.77 -0.63 1.97
N GLN A 439 -10.65 0.46 1.22
CA GLN A 439 -9.49 0.82 0.40
C GLN A 439 -8.20 0.83 1.22
N ALA A 440 -8.19 1.52 2.37
CA ALA A 440 -7.03 1.51 3.26
C ALA A 440 -6.66 0.10 3.72
N LYS A 441 -7.65 -0.74 4.06
CA LYS A 441 -7.42 -2.16 4.40
C LYS A 441 -6.87 -2.96 3.22
N ASN A 442 -7.39 -2.75 2.02
CA ASN A 442 -6.88 -3.38 0.79
C ASN A 442 -5.42 -3.02 0.50
N GLY A 443 -4.97 -1.86 0.94
CA GLY A 443 -3.57 -1.46 0.93
C GLY A 443 -2.63 -2.43 1.67
N LEU A 444 -3.09 -3.04 2.76
CA LEU A 444 -2.31 -4.06 3.46
C LEU A 444 -2.08 -5.29 2.58
N TYR A 445 -3.14 -5.80 1.93
CA TYR A 445 -3.06 -7.03 1.13
C TYR A 445 -2.18 -6.86 -0.10
N ILE A 446 -2.30 -5.71 -0.78
CA ILE A 446 -1.45 -5.40 -1.94
C ILE A 446 0.01 -5.32 -1.52
N ARG A 447 0.32 -4.71 -0.38
CA ARG A 447 1.70 -4.60 0.10
C ARG A 447 2.26 -5.94 0.56
N MET A 448 1.45 -6.78 1.20
CA MET A 448 1.82 -8.17 1.48
C MET A 448 2.13 -8.94 0.18
N ALA A 449 1.29 -8.76 -0.86
CA ALA A 449 1.49 -9.42 -2.15
C ALA A 449 2.78 -8.95 -2.83
N LEU A 450 3.05 -7.65 -2.87
CA LEU A 450 4.28 -7.10 -3.43
C LEU A 450 5.52 -7.65 -2.70
N LEU A 451 5.52 -7.65 -1.36
CA LEU A 451 6.65 -8.19 -0.58
C LEU A 451 6.87 -9.69 -0.86
N LYS A 452 5.80 -10.49 -0.93
CA LYS A 452 5.90 -11.91 -1.33
C LYS A 452 6.51 -12.05 -2.73
N LEU A 453 5.96 -11.33 -3.71
CA LEU A 453 6.37 -11.42 -5.11
C LEU A 453 7.83 -11.00 -5.34
N LEU A 454 8.31 -10.00 -4.62
CA LEU A 454 9.68 -9.50 -4.70
C LEU A 454 10.69 -10.48 -4.10
N LEU A 455 10.38 -11.01 -2.90
CA LEU A 455 11.35 -11.75 -2.09
C LEU A 455 11.33 -13.27 -2.34
N VAL A 456 10.15 -13.83 -2.64
CA VAL A 456 9.99 -15.28 -2.82
C VAL A 456 9.42 -15.67 -4.20
N GLY A 457 8.69 -14.77 -4.86
CA GLY A 457 8.00 -15.03 -6.13
C GLY A 457 6.56 -15.54 -5.94
N TRP A 458 5.88 -15.80 -7.05
CA TRP A 458 4.55 -16.45 -7.06
C TRP A 458 4.66 -17.95 -7.26
#